data_AF-A0A4Q2XGM6-F1
#
_entry.id   AF-A0A4Q2XGM6-F1
#
_cell.length_a   1.000
_cell.length_b   1.000
_cell.length_c   1.000
_cell.angle_alpha   90.00
_cell.angle_beta   90.00
_cell.angle_gamma   90.00
#
_symmetry.space_group_name_H-M   'P 1'
#
loop_
_entity.id
_entity.type
_entity.pdbx_description
1 polymer ?
#
loop_
_entity_poly.entity_id
_entity_poly.type
_entity_poly.pdbx_seq_one_letter_code
_entity_poly.pdbx_strand_id
1 'polypeptide(L)'
;MHAGEDPAALGELVRAWEKLRLIYNGVVVLPGLGVLALWVNAGMPLPVAIFFSIVTGIGANLAFFLGPLSELYWRVLFRQGLPIGKGRNLIFGAGLVISGGVMVLAAGISFLAKL
;
A
#
# COMPACT_ATOMS: atom_id res chain seq x y z
N MET A 1 -1.53 -13.96 -31.89
CA MET A 1 -2.49 -12.97 -31.34
C MET A 1 -1.83 -12.30 -30.16
N HIS A 2 -1.61 -10.98 -30.25
CA HIS A 2 -0.96 -10.19 -29.21
C HIS A 2 -1.89 -10.08 -28.00
N ALA A 3 -1.50 -10.67 -26.87
CA ALA A 3 -2.24 -10.58 -25.60
C ALA A 3 -2.28 -9.16 -24.99
N GLY A 4 -2.01 -8.12 -25.79
CA GLY A 4 -1.95 -6.71 -25.40
C GLY A 4 -3.13 -5.86 -25.88
N GLU A 5 -4.08 -6.42 -26.64
CA GLU A 5 -5.12 -5.63 -27.35
C GLU A 5 -6.55 -5.82 -26.83
N ASP A 6 -6.77 -6.54 -25.72
CA ASP A 6 -8.11 -6.65 -25.15
C ASP A 6 -8.31 -5.60 -24.03
N PRO A 7 -8.92 -4.43 -24.32
CA PRO A 7 -9.17 -3.39 -23.33
C PRO A 7 -10.06 -3.87 -22.18
N ALA A 8 -10.87 -4.91 -22.39
CA ALA A 8 -11.69 -5.50 -21.33
C ALA A 8 -10.82 -6.21 -20.28
N ALA A 9 -9.80 -6.97 -20.71
CA ALA A 9 -8.88 -7.67 -19.82
C ALA A 9 -7.99 -6.70 -19.01
N LEU A 10 -7.60 -5.58 -19.62
CA LEU A 10 -6.85 -4.52 -18.95
C LEU A 10 -7.72 -3.78 -17.92
N GLY A 11 -8.98 -3.51 -18.27
CA GLY A 11 -9.96 -2.92 -17.36
C GLY A 11 -10.25 -3.79 -16.14
N GLU A 12 -10.36 -5.11 -16.31
CA GLU A 12 -10.56 -6.04 -15.19
C GLU A 12 -9.34 -6.09 -14.26
N LEU A 13 -8.11 -6.04 -14.81
CA LEU A 13 -6.88 -5.96 -14.03
C LEU A 13 -6.85 -4.68 -13.18
N VAL A 14 -7.11 -3.52 -13.80
CA VAL A 14 -7.12 -2.23 -13.09
C VAL A 14 -8.18 -2.22 -12.00
N ARG A 15 -9.41 -2.69 -12.29
CA ARG A 15 -10.49 -2.77 -11.29
C ARG A 15 -10.13 -3.65 -10.10
N ALA A 16 -9.47 -4.79 -10.33
CA ALA A 16 -9.07 -5.68 -9.25
C ALA A 16 -8.02 -5.05 -8.32
N TRP A 17 -7.04 -4.34 -8.89
CA TRP A 17 -6.03 -3.61 -8.13
C TRP A 17 -6.61 -2.39 -7.41
N GLU A 18 -7.53 -1.66 -8.03
CA GLU A 18 -8.19 -0.52 -7.40
C GLU A 18 -9.07 -0.96 -6.22
N LYS A 19 -9.77 -2.09 -6.34
CA LYS A 19 -10.52 -2.68 -5.21
C LYS A 19 -9.60 -3.02 -4.03
N LEU A 20 -8.43 -3.61 -4.30
CA LEU A 20 -7.43 -3.89 -3.27
C LEU A 20 -6.89 -2.59 -2.66
N ARG A 21 -6.63 -1.57 -3.47
CA ARG A 21 -6.18 -0.25 -2.99
C ARG A 21 -7.17 0.41 -2.04
N LEU A 22 -8.46 0.36 -2.34
CA LEU A 22 -9.50 0.90 -1.47
C LEU A 22 -9.55 0.16 -0.12
N ILE A 23 -9.46 -1.18 -0.14
CA ILE A 23 -9.41 -1.99 1.08
C ILE A 23 -8.16 -1.64 1.90
N TYR A 24 -7.00 -1.57 1.26
CA TYR A 24 -5.75 -1.20 1.89
C TYR A 24 -5.83 0.18 2.55
N ASN A 25 -6.28 1.20 1.81
CA ASN A 25 -6.42 2.55 2.35
C ASN A 25 -7.40 2.57 3.52
N GLY A 26 -8.54 1.86 3.45
CA GLY A 26 -9.45 1.74 4.58
C GLY A 26 -8.80 1.12 5.82
N VAL A 27 -8.02 0.05 5.64
CA VAL A 27 -7.34 -0.67 6.73
C VAL A 27 -6.17 0.13 7.31
N VAL A 28 -5.46 0.93 6.51
CA VAL A 28 -4.25 1.64 6.94
C VAL A 28 -4.53 3.08 7.39
N VAL A 29 -5.51 3.77 6.81
CA VAL A 29 -5.84 5.15 7.20
C VAL A 29 -6.31 5.21 8.65
N LEU A 30 -7.17 4.28 9.09
CA LEU A 30 -7.70 4.30 10.46
C LEU A 30 -6.59 4.11 11.53
N PRO A 31 -5.71 3.09 11.46
CA PRO A 31 -4.56 2.98 12.33
C PRO A 31 -3.58 4.16 12.20
N GLY A 32 -3.37 4.67 10.97
CA GLY A 32 -2.48 5.81 10.73
C GLY A 32 -2.94 7.08 11.44
N LEU A 33 -4.25 7.34 11.47
CA LEU A 33 -4.84 8.43 12.26
C LEU A 33 -4.63 8.21 13.76
N GLY A 34 -4.71 6.97 14.23
CA GLY A 34 -4.41 6.61 15.61
C GLY A 34 -2.94 6.90 16.00
N VAL A 35 -1.99 6.53 15.15
CA VAL A 35 -0.56 6.82 15.35
C VAL A 35 -0.30 8.33 15.35
N LEU A 36 -0.92 9.08 14.43
CA LEU A 36 -0.83 10.54 14.40
C LEU A 36 -1.32 11.15 15.72
N ALA A 37 -2.45 10.69 16.24
CA ALA A 37 -3.00 11.16 17.52
C ALA A 37 -2.05 10.85 18.69
N LEU A 38 -1.42 9.66 18.69
CA LEU A 38 -0.41 9.29 19.69
C LEU A 38 0.83 10.17 19.61
N TRP A 39 1.31 10.51 18.40
CA TRP A 39 2.46 11.38 18.19
C TRP A 39 2.22 12.82 18.66
N VAL A 40 1.06 13.38 18.31
CA VAL A 40 0.66 14.71 18.80
C VAL A 40 0.54 14.70 20.33
N ASN A 41 -0.03 13.64 20.91
CA ASN A 41 -0.12 13.49 22.36
C ASN A 41 1.24 13.28 23.06
N ALA A 42 2.22 12.70 22.37
CA ALA A 42 3.60 12.53 22.85
C ALA A 42 4.46 13.80 22.69
N GLY A 43 3.89 14.93 22.26
CA GLY A 43 4.60 16.20 22.13
C GLY A 43 5.34 16.38 20.80
N MET A 44 5.11 15.50 19.81
CA MET A 44 5.68 15.70 18.48
C MET A 44 5.03 16.92 17.81
N PRO A 45 5.83 17.84 17.22
CA PRO A 45 5.27 18.97 16.49
C PRO A 45 4.36 18.50 15.36
N LEU A 46 3.13 19.01 15.33
CA LEU A 46 2.10 18.64 14.36
C LEU A 46 2.59 18.68 12.89
N PRO A 47 3.36 19.69 12.43
CA PRO A 47 3.86 19.72 11.05
C PRO A 47 4.77 18.54 10.72
N VAL A 48 5.59 18.10 11.69
CA VAL A 48 6.52 16.99 11.52
C VAL A 48 5.76 15.65 11.47
N ALA A 49 4.79 15.47 12.36
CA ALA A 49 3.92 14.29 12.37
C ALA A 49 3.12 14.16 11.06
N ILE A 50 2.58 15.28 10.55
CA ILE A 50 1.89 15.33 9.26
C ILE A 50 2.85 14.98 8.11
N PHE A 51 4.05 15.55 8.07
CA PHE A 51 5.03 15.29 7.02
C PHE A 51 5.36 13.79 6.92
N PHE A 52 5.73 13.15 8.04
CA PHE A 52 6.02 11.72 8.05
C PHE A 52 4.81 10.85 7.69
N SER A 53 3.60 11.27 8.09
CA SER A 53 2.37 10.56 7.72
C SER A 53 2.10 10.64 6.22
N ILE A 54 2.32 11.79 5.59
CA ILE A 54 2.19 11.98 4.15
C ILE A 54 3.22 11.15 3.39
N VAL A 55 4.49 11.19 3.78
CA VAL A 55 5.56 10.40 3.14
C VAL A 55 5.25 8.91 3.21
N THR A 56 4.79 8.44 4.37
CA THR A 56 4.39 7.03 4.57
C THR A 56 3.18 6.66 3.70
N GLY A 57 2.18 7.55 3.63
CA GLY A 57 0.99 7.38 2.77
C GLY A 57 1.33 7.33 1.28
N ILE A 58 2.24 8.19 0.82
CA ILE A 58 2.74 8.20 -0.56
C ILE A 58 3.52 6.91 -0.86
N GLY A 59 4.44 6.51 0.03
CA GLY A 59 5.23 5.29 -0.15
C GLY A 59 4.37 4.03 -0.23
N ALA A 60 3.36 3.93 0.64
CA ALA A 60 2.37 2.86 0.58
C ALA A 60 1.61 2.85 -0.75
N ASN A 61 1.12 4.01 -1.22
CA ASN A 61 0.38 4.09 -2.47
C ASN A 61 1.25 3.83 -3.71
N LEU A 62 2.55 4.16 -3.67
CA LEU A 62 3.52 3.84 -4.72
C LEU A 62 3.65 2.32 -4.89
N ALA A 63 3.75 1.55 -3.81
CA ALA A 63 3.79 0.09 -3.87
C ALA A 63 2.52 -0.50 -4.53
N PHE A 64 1.36 0.11 -4.31
CA PHE A 64 0.09 -0.29 -4.93
C PHE A 64 -0.07 0.20 -6.37
N PHE A 65 0.58 1.29 -6.77
CA PHE A 65 0.66 1.71 -8.18
C PHE A 65 1.58 0.77 -8.97
N LEU A 66 2.67 0.31 -8.35
CA LEU A 66 3.61 -0.65 -8.94
C LEU A 66 3.03 -2.07 -9.02
N GLY A 67 1.99 -2.41 -8.25
CA GLY A 67 1.30 -3.69 -8.30
C GLY A 67 0.72 -4.05 -9.69
N PRO A 68 -0.25 -3.29 -10.24
CA PRO A 68 -0.79 -3.53 -11.56
C PRO A 68 0.27 -3.39 -12.66
N LEU A 69 1.22 -2.47 -12.50
CA LEU A 69 2.30 -2.24 -13.44
C LEU A 69 3.23 -3.46 -13.51
N SER A 70 3.69 -3.98 -12.37
CA SER A 70 4.51 -5.18 -12.29
C SER A 70 3.78 -6.42 -12.79
N GLU A 71 2.49 -6.57 -12.50
CA GLU A 71 1.69 -7.66 -13.05
C GLU A 71 1.58 -7.57 -14.58
N LEU A 72 1.43 -6.37 -15.13
CA LEU A 72 1.36 -6.14 -16.57
C LEU A 72 2.69 -6.51 -17.25
N TYR A 73 3.82 -6.04 -16.72
CA TYR A 73 5.15 -6.43 -17.20
C TYR A 73 5.38 -7.94 -17.08
N TRP A 74 4.95 -8.56 -15.98
CA TRP A 74 5.09 -10.00 -15.77
C TRP A 74 4.27 -10.84 -16.76
N ARG A 75 3.05 -10.40 -17.07
CA ARG A 75 2.18 -11.03 -18.09
C ARG A 75 2.79 -10.97 -19.48
N VAL A 76 3.38 -9.83 -19.82
CA VAL A 76 4.01 -9.57 -21.13
C VAL A 76 5.30 -10.35 -21.28
N LEU A 77 6.16 -10.38 -20.25
CA LEU A 77 7.50 -10.97 -20.33
C LEU A 77 7.52 -12.49 -20.10
N PHE A 78 6.68 -13.03 -19.20
CA PHE A 78 6.86 -14.40 -18.71
C PHE A 78 5.61 -15.29 -18.79
N ARG A 79 4.40 -14.72 -18.89
CA ARG A 79 3.15 -15.50 -18.75
C ARG A 79 2.25 -15.56 -19.97
N GLN A 80 2.70 -15.06 -21.13
CA GLN A 80 1.92 -15.06 -22.37
C GLN A 80 0.48 -14.51 -22.18
N GLY A 81 0.31 -13.52 -21.29
CA GLY A 81 -1.00 -12.91 -21.01
C GLY A 81 -1.81 -13.52 -19.85
N LEU A 82 -1.39 -14.65 -19.24
CA LEU A 82 -2.15 -15.28 -18.16
C LEU A 82 -2.15 -14.47 -16.85
N PRO A 83 -3.32 -14.29 -16.19
CA PRO A 83 -3.44 -13.52 -14.96
C PRO A 83 -2.68 -14.13 -13.77
N ILE A 84 -2.11 -13.30 -12.89
CA ILE A 84 -1.42 -13.75 -11.66
C ILE A 84 -2.40 -14.40 -10.67
N GLY A 85 -3.66 -13.97 -10.67
CA GLY A 85 -4.70 -14.53 -9.80
C GLY A 85 -4.39 -14.32 -8.33
N LYS A 86 -4.33 -15.41 -7.54
CA LYS A 86 -4.10 -15.37 -6.07
C LYS A 86 -2.74 -14.77 -5.66
N GLY A 87 -1.75 -14.72 -6.55
CA GLY A 87 -0.45 -14.10 -6.26
C GLY A 87 -0.52 -12.60 -5.98
N ARG A 88 -1.60 -11.92 -6.43
CA ARG A 88 -1.87 -10.50 -6.08
C ARG A 88 -1.96 -10.29 -4.57
N ASN A 89 -2.52 -11.27 -3.85
CA ASN A 89 -2.68 -11.20 -2.40
C ASN A 89 -1.34 -11.28 -1.67
N LEU A 90 -0.31 -11.90 -2.25
CA LEU A 90 1.04 -11.94 -1.67
C LEU A 90 1.72 -10.58 -1.78
N ILE A 91 1.62 -9.92 -2.94
CA ILE A 91 2.17 -8.56 -3.15
C ILE A 91 1.42 -7.57 -2.25
N PHE A 92 0.09 -7.69 -2.19
CA PHE A 92 -0.75 -6.94 -1.26
C PHE A 92 -0.34 -7.16 0.20
N GLY A 93 -0.17 -8.42 0.60
CA GLY A 93 0.22 -8.80 1.96
C GLY A 93 1.60 -8.28 2.33
N ALA A 94 2.57 -8.32 1.42
CA ALA A 94 3.89 -7.75 1.63
C ALA A 94 3.82 -6.23 1.87
N GLY A 95 3.05 -5.51 1.05
CA GLY A 95 2.80 -4.07 1.26
C GLY A 95 2.14 -3.79 2.61
N LEU A 96 1.13 -4.57 2.98
CA LEU A 96 0.44 -4.46 4.27
C LEU A 96 1.36 -4.71 5.47
N VAL A 97 2.21 -5.74 5.40
CA VAL A 97 3.17 -6.07 6.48
C VAL A 97 4.20 -4.97 6.63
N ILE A 98 4.76 -4.45 5.53
CA ILE A 98 5.74 -3.35 5.60
C ILE A 98 5.12 -2.11 6.23
N SER A 99 3.93 -1.70 5.76
CA SER A 99 3.28 -0.51 6.29
C SER A 99 2.77 -0.69 7.72
N GLY A 100 2.26 -1.87 8.07
CA GLY A 100 1.93 -2.23 9.44
C GLY A 100 3.15 -2.22 10.37
N GLY A 101 4.28 -2.77 9.91
CA GLY A 101 5.54 -2.76 10.65
C GLY A 101 6.05 -1.34 10.93
N VAL A 102 6.00 -0.45 9.94
CA VAL A 102 6.34 0.97 10.12
C VAL A 102 5.43 1.63 11.15
N MET A 103 4.12 1.33 11.13
CA MET A 103 3.18 1.87 12.11
C MET A 103 3.44 1.36 13.54
N VAL A 104 3.76 0.08 13.70
CA VAL A 104 4.08 -0.50 15.01
C VAL A 104 5.36 0.12 15.58
N LEU A 105 6.40 0.28 14.75
CA LEU A 105 7.64 0.96 15.15
C LEU A 105 7.36 2.41 15.54
N ALA A 106 6.58 3.13 14.73
CA ALA A 106 6.17 4.50 15.00
C ALA A 106 5.43 4.66 16.34
N ALA A 107 4.50 3.75 16.65
CA ALA A 107 3.78 3.73 17.92
C ALA A 107 4.69 3.36 19.10
N GLY A 108 5.61 2.41 18.92
CA GLY A 108 6.56 1.98 19.95
C GLY A 108 7.52 3.11 20.37
N ILE A 109 8.00 3.91 19.42
CA ILE A 109 8.83 5.09 19.71
C ILE A 109 8.11 6.07 20.64
N SER A 110 6.81 6.28 20.44
CA SER A 110 6.00 7.18 21.27
C SER A 110 5.79 6.66 22.70
N PHE A 111 5.74 5.34 22.86
CA PHE A 111 5.63 4.71 24.16
C PHE A 111 6.94 4.81 24.94
N LEU A 112 8.07 4.59 24.25
CA LEU A 112 9.42 4.75 24.81
C LEU A 112 9.73 6.21 25.16
N ALA A 113 9.26 7.19 24.37
CA ALA A 113 9.46 8.61 24.65
C ALA A 113 8.68 9.11 25.89
N LYS A 114 7.76 8.31 26.45
CA LYS A 114 6.99 8.62 27.66
C LYS A 114 7.52 7.95 28.93
N LEU A 115 8.52 7.06 28.81
CA LEU A 115 9.26 6.43 29.93
C LEU A 115 10.45 7.31 30.34
#